data_AF-A0A1X0RIY2-F1
#
_entry.id   AF-A0A1X0RIY2-F1
#
_cell.length_a   1.000
_cell.length_b   1.000
_cell.length_c   1.000
_cell.angle_alpha   90.00
_cell.angle_beta   90.00
_cell.angle_gamma   90.00
#
_symmetry.space_group_name_H-M   'P 1'
#
loop_
_entity.id
_entity.type
_entity.pdbx_description
1 polymer ?
#
loop_
_entity_poly.entity_id
_entity_poly.type
_entity_poly.pdbx_seq_one_letter_code
_entity_poly.pdbx_strand_id
1 'polypeptide(L)'
;MADSTTFNKSDFSFLQDFHNIIDLILTGSNQDAIGKAVANLEEKFIHARQVLEELPGLQYVQEEQERIYQQELQLLEHKKKQLETYLNSPPFKKE
;
A
#
# COMPACT_ATOMS: atom_id res chain seq x y z
N MET A 1 6.92 -2.65 15.32
CA MET A 1 7.18 -2.05 14.00
C MET A 1 6.51 -2.96 13.01
N ALA A 2 5.35 -2.56 12.49
CA ALA A 2 4.68 -3.33 11.45
C ALA A 2 5.41 -3.01 10.16
N ASP A 3 6.14 -3.98 9.61
CA ASP A 3 6.62 -3.91 8.24
C ASP A 3 5.39 -3.78 7.36
N SER A 4 5.12 -2.57 6.89
CA SER A 4 3.99 -2.28 6.03
C SER A 4 4.12 -3.15 4.78
N THR A 5 3.14 -4.03 4.58
CA THR A 5 2.83 -4.66 3.30
C THR A 5 2.88 -3.56 2.24
N THR A 6 4.02 -3.48 1.55
CA THR A 6 4.31 -2.35 0.68
C THR A 6 3.41 -2.49 -0.52
N PHE A 7 2.39 -1.63 -0.61
CA PHE A 7 1.46 -1.64 -1.73
C PHE A 7 2.23 -1.56 -3.05
N ASN A 8 2.08 -2.59 -3.88
CA ASN A 8 2.64 -2.60 -5.23
C ASN A 8 1.50 -2.82 -6.23
N LYS A 9 1.38 -1.89 -7.18
CA LYS A 9 0.33 -1.91 -8.21
C LYS A 9 0.40 -3.18 -9.08
N SER A 10 1.59 -3.76 -9.25
CA SER A 10 1.75 -5.01 -10.01
C SER A 10 0.97 -6.18 -9.40
N ASP A 11 0.76 -6.16 -8.09
CA ASP A 11 0.12 -7.27 -7.36
C ASP A 11 -1.40 -7.34 -7.66
N PHE A 12 -1.94 -6.29 -8.26
CA PHE A 12 -3.33 -6.17 -8.70
C PHE A 12 -3.51 -6.46 -10.20
N SER A 13 -2.45 -6.92 -10.88
CA SER A 13 -2.49 -7.27 -12.30
C SER A 13 -2.78 -8.76 -12.50
N PHE A 14 -4.05 -9.08 -12.70
CA PHE A 14 -4.51 -10.48 -12.86
C PHE A 14 -4.64 -10.94 -14.31
N LEU A 15 -4.56 -10.02 -15.27
CA LEU A 15 -4.89 -10.29 -16.68
C LEU A 15 -4.07 -11.44 -17.27
N GLN A 16 -2.77 -11.49 -16.97
CA GLN A 16 -1.89 -12.56 -17.46
C GLN A 16 -2.28 -13.92 -16.87
N ASP A 17 -2.63 -13.97 -15.59
CA ASP A 17 -3.05 -15.21 -14.94
C ASP A 17 -4.37 -15.73 -15.54
N PHE A 18 -5.31 -14.83 -15.85
CA PHE A 18 -6.54 -15.17 -16.59
C PHE A 18 -6.25 -15.72 -17.98
N HIS A 19 -5.38 -15.05 -18.75
CA HIS A 19 -4.98 -15.56 -20.07
C HIS A 19 -4.36 -16.95 -19.98
N ASN A 20 -3.45 -17.17 -19.03
CA ASN A 20 -2.83 -18.47 -18.83
C ASN A 20 -3.86 -19.57 -18.52
N ILE A 21 -4.89 -19.27 -17.70
CA ILE A 21 -5.97 -20.22 -17.39
C ILE A 21 -6.79 -20.54 -18.64
N ILE A 22 -7.15 -19.52 -19.43
CA ILE A 22 -7.90 -19.69 -20.68
C ILE A 22 -7.09 -20.54 -21.67
N ASP A 23 -5.80 -20.27 -21.81
CA ASP A 23 -4.91 -21.04 -22.68
C ASP A 23 -4.84 -22.50 -22.24
N LEU A 24 -4.67 -22.78 -20.93
CA LEU A 24 -4.68 -24.14 -20.39
C LEU A 24 -6.00 -24.90 -20.70
N ILE A 25 -7.13 -24.20 -20.66
CA ILE A 25 -8.44 -24.75 -21.02
C ILE A 25 -8.50 -25.06 -22.53
N LEU A 26 -8.06 -24.12 -23.37
CA LEU A 26 -8.10 -24.25 -24.83
C LEU A 26 -7.14 -25.32 -25.36
N THR A 27 -5.98 -25.50 -24.73
CA THR A 27 -5.01 -26.53 -25.12
C THR A 27 -5.36 -27.93 -24.62
N GLY A 28 -6.45 -28.08 -23.87
CA GLY A 28 -6.87 -29.36 -23.30
C GLY A 28 -5.92 -29.90 -22.24
N SER A 29 -5.26 -29.00 -21.48
CA SER A 29 -4.39 -29.40 -20.36
C SER A 29 -5.19 -30.13 -19.28
N ASN A 30 -4.50 -30.97 -18.49
CA ASN A 30 -5.11 -31.73 -17.40
C ASN A 30 -5.87 -30.80 -16.42
N GLN A 31 -7.06 -31.24 -15.98
CA GLN A 31 -7.92 -30.56 -15.01
C GLN A 31 -7.17 -30.12 -13.75
N ASP A 32 -6.20 -30.91 -13.29
CA ASP A 32 -5.36 -30.55 -12.13
C ASP A 32 -4.54 -29.28 -12.34
N ALA A 33 -4.01 -29.05 -13.56
CA ALA A 33 -3.21 -27.87 -13.88
C ALA A 33 -4.09 -26.61 -13.91
N ILE A 34 -5.30 -26.74 -14.47
CA ILE A 34 -6.30 -25.67 -14.47
C ILE A 34 -6.73 -25.36 -13.03
N GLY A 35 -7.03 -26.37 -12.23
CA GLY A 35 -7.40 -26.21 -10.82
C GLY A 35 -6.32 -25.50 -9.99
N LYS A 36 -5.05 -25.88 -10.17
CA LYS A 36 -3.92 -25.19 -9.52
C LYS A 36 -3.78 -23.73 -9.95
N ALA A 37 -3.93 -23.44 -11.24
CA ALA A 37 -3.84 -22.07 -11.75
C ALA A 37 -4.98 -21.19 -11.21
N VAL A 38 -6.19 -21.74 -11.11
CA VAL A 38 -7.35 -21.05 -10.51
C VAL A 38 -7.13 -20.81 -9.01
N ALA A 39 -6.69 -21.82 -8.26
CA ALA A 39 -6.42 -21.69 -6.83
C ALA A 39 -5.36 -20.61 -6.53
N ASN A 40 -4.28 -20.58 -7.33
CA ASN A 40 -3.24 -19.56 -7.20
C ASN A 40 -3.77 -18.15 -7.50
N LEU A 41 -4.65 -18.01 -8.50
CA LEU A 41 -5.31 -16.74 -8.79
C LEU A 41 -6.21 -16.29 -7.62
N GLU A 42 -6.95 -17.22 -7.01
CA GLU A 42 -7.79 -16.94 -5.85
C GLU A 42 -6.96 -16.50 -4.63
N GLU A 43 -5.82 -17.15 -4.37
CA GLU A 43 -4.88 -16.72 -3.33
C GLU A 43 -4.38 -15.28 -3.56
N LYS A 44 -4.01 -14.95 -4.80
CA LYS A 44 -3.61 -13.57 -5.16
C LYS A 44 -4.74 -12.57 -4.94
N PHE A 45 -5.99 -12.93 -5.26
CA PHE A 45 -7.14 -12.07 -4.99
C PHE A 45 -7.36 -11.84 -3.49
N ILE A 46 -7.26 -12.89 -2.67
CA ILE A 46 -7.40 -12.80 -1.22
C ILE A 46 -6.30 -11.88 -0.66
N HIS A 47 -5.07 -12.06 -1.10
CA HIS A 47 -3.95 -11.21 -0.68
C HIS A 47 -4.16 -9.75 -1.08
N ALA A 48 -4.53 -9.49 -2.33
CA ALA A 48 -4.83 -8.14 -2.81
C ALA A 48 -5.96 -7.47 -2.01
N ARG A 49 -7.00 -8.24 -1.65
CA ARG A 49 -8.09 -7.74 -0.80
C ARG A 49 -7.60 -7.38 0.61
N GLN A 50 -6.77 -8.23 1.22
CA GLN A 50 -6.17 -7.95 2.54
C GLN A 50 -5.32 -6.69 2.50
N VAL A 51 -4.47 -6.54 1.47
CA VAL A 51 -3.65 -5.34 1.28
C VAL A 51 -4.55 -4.11 1.17
N LEU A 52 -5.65 -4.18 0.41
CA LEU A 52 -6.61 -3.09 0.35
C LEU A 52 -7.22 -2.81 1.73
N GLU A 53 -7.75 -3.80 2.45
CA GLU A 53 -8.37 -3.60 3.76
C GLU A 53 -7.43 -2.96 4.80
N GLU A 54 -6.13 -3.18 4.67
CA GLU A 54 -5.09 -2.63 5.54
C GLU A 54 -4.54 -1.27 5.07
N LEU A 55 -4.94 -0.76 3.90
CA LEU A 55 -4.42 0.49 3.37
C LEU A 55 -4.82 1.68 4.27
N PRO A 56 -3.84 2.45 4.77
CA PRO A 56 -4.13 3.59 5.60
C PRO A 56 -4.85 4.68 4.80
N GLY A 57 -5.90 5.24 5.39
CA GLY A 57 -6.62 6.38 4.83
C GLY A 57 -7.75 6.02 3.87
N LEU A 58 -8.08 4.73 3.69
CA LEU A 58 -9.24 4.31 2.91
C LEU A 58 -10.58 4.86 3.43
N GLN A 59 -10.67 5.16 4.72
CA GLN A 59 -11.86 5.77 5.31
C GLN A 59 -12.10 7.22 4.84
N TYR A 60 -11.12 7.85 4.19
CA TYR A 60 -11.19 9.24 3.78
C TYR A 60 -11.31 9.36 2.27
N VAL A 61 -12.18 10.26 1.83
CA VAL A 61 -12.21 10.73 0.44
C VAL A 61 -10.97 11.58 0.14
N GLN A 62 -10.61 11.72 -1.14
CA GLN A 62 -9.41 12.43 -1.57
C GLN A 62 -9.29 13.85 -0.98
N GLU A 63 -10.37 14.63 -0.99
CA GLU A 63 -10.36 15.99 -0.42
C GLU A 63 -10.01 16.00 1.07
N GLU A 64 -10.52 15.03 1.82
CA GLU A 64 -10.26 14.90 3.25
C GLU A 64 -8.82 14.45 3.52
N GLN A 65 -8.29 13.55 2.69
CA GLN A 65 -6.87 13.15 2.75
C GLN A 65 -5.95 14.35 2.50
N GLU A 66 -6.24 15.16 1.49
CA GLU A 66 -5.46 16.38 1.19
C GLU A 66 -5.56 17.38 2.35
N ARG A 67 -6.76 17.55 2.93
CA ARG A 67 -6.95 18.42 4.09
C ARG A 67 -6.11 17.99 5.28
N ILE A 68 -6.14 16.69 5.63
CA ILE A 68 -5.33 16.12 6.72
C ILE A 68 -3.84 16.31 6.42
N TYR A 69 -3.41 16.04 5.18
CA TYR A 69 -2.03 16.20 4.75
C TYR A 69 -1.53 17.63 4.97
N GLN A 70 -2.29 18.63 4.54
CA GLN A 70 -1.92 20.04 4.72
C GLN A 70 -1.87 20.44 6.20
N GLN A 71 -2.78 19.92 7.03
CA GLN A 71 -2.78 20.17 8.48
C GLN A 71 -1.55 19.60 9.17
N GLU A 72 -1.21 18.36 8.86
CA GLU A 72 -0.01 17.70 9.41
C GLU A 72 1.28 18.39 8.96
N LEU A 73 1.31 18.87 7.72
CA LEU A 73 2.45 19.63 7.19
C LEU A 73 2.66 20.95 7.95
N GLN A 74 1.58 21.69 8.22
CA GLN A 74 1.63 22.92 9.02
C GLN A 74 2.08 22.66 10.46
N LEU A 75 1.58 21.58 11.07
CA LEU A 75 1.99 21.18 12.42
C LEU A 75 3.47 20.80 12.47
N LEU A 76 3.95 20.04 11.49
CA LEU A 76 5.35 19.67 11.38
C LEU A 76 6.24 20.89 11.24
N GLU A 77 5.87 21.84 10.37
CA GLU A 77 6.61 23.08 10.18
C GLU A 77 6.68 23.92 11.46
N HIS A 78 5.57 23.99 12.20
CA HIS A 78 5.55 24.63 13.50
C HIS A 78 6.50 23.96 14.50
N LYS A 79 6.46 22.63 14.60
CA LYS A 79 7.35 21.86 15.49
C LYS A 79 8.83 22.01 15.12
N LYS A 80 9.15 22.10 13.82
CA LYS A 80 10.52 22.38 13.36
C LYS A 80 11.01 23.73 13.87
N LYS A 81 10.21 24.78 13.72
CA LYS A 81 10.56 26.12 14.23
C LYS A 81 10.71 26.15 15.76
N GLN A 82 9.85 25.42 16.48
CA GLN A 82 9.98 25.26 17.93
C GLN A 82 11.31 24.56 18.29
N LEU A 83 11.65 23.48 17.58
CA LEU A 83 12.90 22.76 17.79
C LEU A 83 14.12 23.66 17.51
N GLU A 84 14.12 24.39 16.38
CA GLU A 84 15.17 25.37 16.07
C GLU A 84 15.30 26.42 17.17
N THR A 85 14.19 26.90 17.72
CA THR A 85 14.19 27.85 18.84
C THR A 85 14.84 27.25 20.08
N TYR A 86 14.52 25.99 20.43
CA TYR A 86 15.13 25.31 21.57
C TYR A 86 16.62 25.04 21.37
N LEU A 87 17.03 24.63 20.16
CA LEU A 87 18.43 24.41 19.83
C LEU A 87 19.24 25.71 19.88
N ASN A 88 18.63 26.85 19.56
CA ASN A 88 19.24 28.17 19.65
C ASN A 88 19.14 28.81 21.05
N SER A 89 18.55 28.11 22.03
CA SER A 89 18.45 28.56 23.41
C SER A 89 19.46 27.81 24.31
N PRO A 90 20.00 28.43 25.36
CA PRO A 90 20.82 27.71 26.35
C PRO A 90 19.99 26.59 27.03
N PRO A 91 20.58 25.43 27.36
CA PRO A 91 21.98 25.03 27.24
C PRO A 91 22.37 24.40 25.89
N PHE A 92 21.43 24.32 24.92
CA PHE A 92 21.64 23.60 23.67
C PHE A 92 22.37 24.43 22.60
N LYS A 93 22.39 25.75 22.76
CA LYS A 93 23.14 26.67 21.90
C LYS A 93 24.64 26.38 22.03
N LYS A 94 25.21 25.72 21.02
CA LYS A 94 26.67 25.57 20.90
C LYS A 94 27.31 26.94 20.64
N GLU A 95 28.35 27.27 21.39
CA GLU A 95 29.17 28.48 21.18
C GLU A 95 29.82 28.51 19.79
#